data_AF-A0A349HED5-F1
#
_entry.id   AF-A0A349HED5-F1
#
_cell.length_a   1.000
_cell.length_b   1.000
_cell.length_c   1.000
_cell.angle_alpha   90.00
_cell.angle_beta   90.00
_cell.angle_gamma   90.00
#
_symmetry.space_group_name_H-M   'P 1'
#
loop_
_entity.id
_entity.type
_entity.pdbx_description
1 polymer ?
#
loop_
_entity_poly.entity_id
_entity_poly.type
_entity_poly.pdbx_seq_one_letter_code
_entity_poly.pdbx_strand_id
1 'polypeptide(L)'
;MGIEKERFLLLHIANLFPVKNHLGLIDALAGMPDDWLLVMIGHPADADYSQAVIKRIAGIKNIKLILGLPHAKAQAAIKAADVVLLSSLGEGFPTTILEAMALSLIHI
;
A
#
# COMPACT_ATOMS: atom_id res chain seq x y z
N MET A 1 19.93 22.95 -6.41
CA MET A 1 19.55 21.74 -7.17
C MET A 1 18.54 21.01 -6.32
N GLY A 2 17.25 21.26 -6.57
CA GLY A 2 16.17 20.69 -5.78
C GLY A 2 16.04 19.23 -6.15
N ILE A 3 16.60 18.36 -5.32
CA ILE A 3 16.37 16.92 -5.42
C ILE A 3 14.88 16.77 -5.19
N GLU A 4 14.11 16.43 -6.24
CA GLU A 4 12.75 15.94 -6.03
C GLU A 4 12.89 14.78 -5.04
N LYS A 5 12.33 14.94 -3.83
CA LYS A 5 12.34 13.85 -2.85
C LYS A 5 11.80 12.61 -3.56
N GLU A 6 12.64 11.59 -3.75
CA GLU A 6 12.17 10.27 -4.11
C GLU A 6 11.10 9.90 -3.08
N ARG A 7 9.86 9.78 -3.56
CA ARG A 7 8.75 9.42 -2.69
C ARG A 7 8.90 7.95 -2.33
N PHE A 8 8.83 7.64 -1.06
CA PHE A 8 8.91 6.27 -0.57
C PHE A 8 7.74 5.43 -1.11
N LEU A 9 8.03 4.47 -1.98
CA LEU A 9 7.04 3.67 -2.70
C LEU A 9 6.60 2.47 -1.86
N LEU A 10 5.40 2.59 -1.31
CA LEU A 10 4.69 1.53 -0.61
C LEU A 10 3.83 0.76 -1.60
N LEU A 11 3.93 -0.57 -1.61
CA LEU A 11 3.17 -1.43 -2.52
C LEU A 11 2.28 -2.37 -1.73
N HIS A 12 0.98 -2.38 -2.00
CA HIS A 12 0.06 -3.31 -1.38
C HIS A 12 -0.66 -4.15 -2.44
N ILE A 13 -0.30 -5.43 -2.55
CA ILE A 13 -0.91 -6.35 -3.54
C ILE A 13 -1.92 -7.22 -2.82
N ALA A 14 -3.21 -6.86 -2.94
CA ALA A 14 -4.31 -7.66 -2.41
C ALA A 14 -5.64 -7.28 -3.06
N ASN A 15 -6.46 -8.28 -3.38
CA ASN A 15 -7.85 -8.06 -3.76
C ASN A 15 -8.62 -7.35 -2.64
N LEU A 16 -9.55 -6.48 -3.02
CA LEU A 16 -10.32 -5.66 -2.09
C LEU A 16 -11.36 -6.54 -1.39
N PHE A 17 -10.92 -7.15 -0.30
CA PHE A 17 -11.72 -7.90 0.64
C PHE A 17 -11.56 -7.32 2.04
N PRO A 18 -12.60 -7.38 2.89
CA PRO A 18 -12.51 -6.95 4.28
C PRO A 18 -11.33 -7.58 5.04
N VAL A 19 -11.06 -8.87 4.80
CA VAL A 19 -9.95 -9.60 5.43
C VAL A 19 -8.56 -9.08 5.03
N LYS A 20 -8.44 -8.18 4.04
CA LYS A 20 -7.18 -7.57 3.61
C LYS A 20 -6.96 -6.18 4.19
N ASN A 21 -7.92 -5.64 4.95
CA ASN A 21 -7.80 -4.44 5.78
C ASN A 21 -7.14 -3.21 5.13
N HIS A 22 -7.37 -2.99 3.83
CA HIS A 22 -7.02 -1.76 3.12
C HIS A 22 -7.43 -0.48 3.88
N LEU A 23 -8.61 -0.47 4.51
CA LEU A 23 -9.07 0.70 5.26
C LEU A 23 -8.16 0.99 6.47
N GLY A 24 -7.82 -0.02 7.27
CA GLY A 24 -6.90 0.13 8.39
C GLY A 24 -5.49 0.56 7.94
N LEU A 25 -5.04 0.08 6.77
CA LEU A 25 -3.77 0.54 6.19
C LEU A 25 -3.82 2.03 5.82
N ILE A 26 -4.90 2.48 5.17
CA ILE A 26 -5.08 3.89 4.80
C ILE A 26 -5.12 4.78 6.05
N ASP A 27 -5.79 4.33 7.11
CA ASP A 27 -5.90 5.08 8.36
C ASP A 27 -4.55 5.16 9.09
N ALA A 28 -3.73 4.09 9.07
CA ALA A 28 -2.39 4.11 9.64
C ALA A 28 -1.46 5.11 8.94
N LEU A 29 -1.60 5.26 7.61
CA LEU A 29 -0.79 6.18 6.82
C LEU A 29 -1.29 7.64 6.88
N ALA A 30 -2.53 7.87 7.31
CA ALA A 30 -3.14 9.21 7.33
C ALA A 30 -2.41 10.21 8.24
N GLY A 31 -1.63 9.74 9.21
CA GLY A 31 -0.82 10.57 10.11
C GLY A 31 0.65 10.77 9.70
N MET A 32 1.09 10.16 8.60
CA MET A 32 2.49 10.24 8.14
C MET A 32 2.72 11.47 7.24
N PRO A 33 3.94 12.05 7.23
CA PRO A 33 4.30 13.10 6.29
C PRO A 33 4.13 12.67 4.83
N ASP A 34 3.82 13.61 3.92
CA ASP A 34 3.44 13.34 2.53
C ASP A 34 4.60 12.91 1.58
N ASP A 35 5.67 12.30 2.10
CA ASP A 35 6.83 11.86 1.32
C ASP A 35 6.81 10.39 0.90
N TRP A 36 5.62 9.78 0.86
CA TRP A 36 5.38 8.44 0.38
C TRP A 36 4.34 8.39 -0.75
N LEU A 37 4.33 7.26 -1.46
CA LEU A 37 3.31 6.91 -2.44
C LEU A 37 2.87 5.47 -2.18
N LEU A 38 1.59 5.27 -1.83
CA LEU A 38 0.99 3.95 -1.72
C LEU A 38 0.35 3.55 -3.04
N VAL A 39 0.84 2.44 -3.62
CA VAL A 39 0.24 1.78 -4.77
C VAL A 39 -0.45 0.51 -4.30
N MET A 40 -1.78 0.52 -4.36
CA MET A 40 -2.61 -0.65 -4.12
C MET A 40 -2.89 -1.35 -5.44
N ILE A 41 -2.65 -2.66 -5.50
CA ILE A 41 -2.92 -3.49 -6.67
C ILE A 41 -3.88 -4.60 -6.25
N GLY A 42 -5.05 -4.66 -6.88
CA GLY A 42 -6.02 -5.68 -6.57
C GLY A 42 -7.28 -5.55 -7.40
N HIS A 43 -8.07 -6.62 -7.44
CA HIS A 43 -9.40 -6.58 -8.03
C HIS A 43 -10.44 -6.30 -6.96
N PRO A 44 -11.52 -5.58 -7.30
CA PRO A 44 -12.69 -5.47 -6.44
C PRO A 44 -13.32 -6.86 -6.34
N ALA A 45 -13.45 -7.35 -5.12
CA ALA A 45 -13.93 -8.71 -4.87
C ALA A 45 -15.12 -8.74 -3.91
N ASP A 46 -15.20 -7.77 -3.01
CA ASP A 46 -16.40 -7.43 -2.23
C ASP A 46 -16.89 -6.04 -2.65
N ALA A 47 -18.16 -5.91 -3.07
CA ALA A 47 -18.67 -4.69 -3.68
C ALA A 47 -18.73 -3.50 -2.70
N ASP A 48 -19.30 -3.71 -1.51
CA ASP A 48 -19.47 -2.65 -0.51
C ASP A 48 -18.13 -2.20 0.05
N TYR A 49 -17.25 -3.17 0.34
CA TYR A 49 -15.91 -2.89 0.82
C TYR A 49 -15.05 -2.18 -0.24
N SER A 50 -15.14 -2.62 -1.50
CA SER A 50 -14.41 -1.97 -2.59
C SER A 50 -14.85 -0.53 -2.78
N GLN A 51 -16.15 -0.24 -2.69
CA GLN A 51 -16.67 1.13 -2.73
C GLN A 51 -16.18 1.97 -1.55
N ALA A 52 -16.18 1.41 -0.33
CA ALA A 52 -15.67 2.09 0.86
C ALA A 52 -14.20 2.46 0.69
N VAL A 53 -13.37 1.55 0.20
CA VAL A 53 -11.94 1.79 -0.10
C VAL A 53 -11.78 2.88 -1.16
N ILE A 54 -12.49 2.79 -2.29
CA ILE A 54 -12.42 3.78 -3.38
C ILE A 54 -12.82 5.17 -2.87
N LYS A 55 -13.90 5.26 -2.09
CA LYS A 55 -14.35 6.52 -1.50
C LYS A 55 -13.34 7.07 -0.48
N ARG A 56 -12.70 6.20 0.31
CA ARG A 56 -11.72 6.60 1.32
C ARG A 56 -10.45 7.19 0.70
N ILE A 57 -9.98 6.62 -0.41
CA ILE A 57 -8.80 7.10 -1.12
C ILE A 57 -9.11 8.29 -2.05
N ALA A 58 -10.39 8.56 -2.34
CA ALA A 58 -10.78 9.69 -3.17
C ALA A 58 -10.31 11.00 -2.52
N GLY A 59 -9.42 11.71 -3.22
CA GLY A 59 -8.82 12.96 -2.74
C GLY A 59 -7.46 12.81 -2.07
N ILE A 60 -6.99 11.59 -1.80
CA ILE A 60 -5.64 11.35 -1.26
C ILE A 60 -4.65 11.23 -2.42
N LYS A 61 -3.84 12.26 -2.65
CA LYS A 61 -2.89 12.33 -3.79
C LYS A 61 -1.78 11.28 -3.70
N ASN A 62 -1.48 10.81 -2.50
CA ASN A 62 -0.40 9.86 -2.22
C ASN A 62 -0.86 8.40 -2.26
N ILE A 63 -2.10 8.12 -2.69
CA ILE A 63 -2.62 6.75 -2.84
C ILE A 63 -3.11 6.54 -4.27
N LYS A 64 -2.67 5.43 -4.88
CA LYS A 64 -3.10 4.99 -6.21
C LYS A 64 -3.64 3.57 -6.13
N LEU A 65 -4.84 3.35 -6.64
CA LEU A 65 -5.41 2.02 -6.82
C LEU A 65 -5.30 1.60 -8.28
N ILE A 66 -4.61 0.50 -8.53
CA ILE A 66 -4.47 -0.16 -9.83
C ILE A 66 -5.34 -1.41 -9.83
N LEU A 67 -6.38 -1.39 -10.67
CA LEU A 67 -7.29 -2.52 -10.83
C LEU A 67 -6.65 -3.53 -11.77
N GLY A 68 -6.27 -4.69 -11.23
CA GLY A 68 -5.75 -5.81 -12.01
C GLY A 68 -4.42 -5.55 -12.70
N LEU A 69 -3.36 -6.14 -12.16
CA LEU A 69 -2.05 -6.08 -12.79
C LEU A 69 -1.65 -7.47 -13.31
N PRO A 70 -1.27 -7.61 -14.59
CA PRO A 70 -0.70 -8.86 -15.09
C PRO A 70 0.50 -9.29 -14.25
N HIS A 71 0.66 -10.60 -14.02
CA HIS A 71 1.68 -11.16 -13.13
C HIS A 71 3.10 -10.62 -13.43
N ALA A 72 3.46 -10.49 -14.71
CA ALA A 72 4.75 -9.93 -15.13
C ALA A 72 4.95 -8.46 -14.68
N LYS A 73 3.89 -7.66 -14.69
CA LYS A 73 3.91 -6.27 -14.21
C LYS A 73 3.88 -6.20 -12.68
N ALA A 74 3.24 -7.15 -12.00
CA ALA A 74 3.28 -7.25 -10.54
C ALA A 74 4.69 -7.51 -10.02
N GLN A 75 5.45 -8.39 -10.67
CA GLN A 75 6.87 -8.61 -10.35
C GLN A 75 7.72 -7.36 -10.55
N ALA A 76 7.49 -6.61 -11.62
CA ALA A 76 8.18 -5.33 -11.85
C ALA A 76 7.83 -4.30 -10.76
N ALA A 77 6.56 -4.23 -10.34
CA ALA A 77 6.13 -3.34 -9.27
C ALA A 77 6.77 -3.71 -7.92
N ILE A 78 6.85 -5.00 -7.58
CA ILE A 78 7.53 -5.47 -6.36
C ILE A 78 9.00 -5.07 -6.36
N LYS A 79 9.69 -5.22 -7.49
CA LYS A 79 11.12 -4.84 -7.61
C LYS A 79 11.37 -3.34 -7.51
N ALA A 80 10.38 -2.52 -7.86
CA ALA A 80 10.48 -1.07 -7.82
C ALA A 80 10.06 -0.48 -6.47
N ALA A 81 9.33 -1.24 -5.65
CA ALA A 81 8.81 -0.77 -4.37
C ALA A 81 9.89 -0.81 -3.28
N ASP A 82 9.92 0.25 -2.47
CA ASP A 82 10.77 0.29 -1.27
C ASP A 82 10.25 -0.69 -0.22
N VAL A 83 8.92 -0.83 -0.12
CA VAL A 83 8.26 -1.76 0.82
C VAL A 83 7.02 -2.40 0.20
N VAL A 84 6.86 -3.70 0.44
CA VAL A 84 5.61 -4.43 0.13
C VAL A 84 4.83 -4.67 1.42
N LEU A 85 3.60 -4.18 1.46
CA LEU A 85 2.68 -4.22 2.59
C LEU A 85 1.67 -5.35 2.43
N LEU A 86 1.49 -6.14 3.49
CA LEU A 86 0.51 -7.22 3.56
C LEU A 86 -0.37 -7.03 4.82
N SER A 87 -1.60 -6.58 4.64
CA SER A 87 -2.55 -6.26 5.73
C SER A 87 -3.65 -7.32 5.93
N SER A 88 -3.33 -8.59 5.66
CA SER A 88 -4.31 -9.69 5.76
C SER A 88 -4.64 -10.04 7.22
N LEU A 89 -5.88 -9.82 7.66
CA LEU A 89 -6.47 -10.19 8.96
C LEU A 89 -6.61 -11.71 9.19
N GLY A 90 -5.86 -12.53 8.45
CA GLY A 90 -6.00 -13.99 8.42
C GLY A 90 -4.80 -14.80 8.90
N GLU A 91 -3.63 -14.18 9.09
CA GLU A 91 -2.48 -14.81 9.75
C GLU A 91 -1.75 -13.75 10.61
N GLY A 92 -2.08 -13.73 11.91
CA GLY A 92 -1.11 -13.56 13.00
C GLY A 92 -0.12 -12.39 13.07
N PHE A 93 -0.16 -11.33 12.25
CA PHE A 93 0.81 -10.22 12.39
C PHE A 93 0.19 -8.82 12.24
N PRO A 94 -0.16 -8.17 13.37
CA PRO A 94 -0.44 -6.74 13.43
C PRO A 94 0.87 -5.97 13.71
N THR A 95 1.12 -4.91 12.94
CA THR A 95 2.04 -3.77 13.24
C THR A 95 3.53 -4.02 13.50
N THR A 96 3.99 -5.20 13.93
CA THR A 96 5.40 -5.46 14.29
C THR A 96 6.31 -5.60 13.07
N ILE A 97 5.79 -6.08 11.94
CA ILE A 97 6.56 -6.14 10.67
C ILE A 97 6.76 -4.73 10.11
N LEU A 98 5.76 -3.84 10.27
CA LEU A 98 5.86 -2.44 9.85
C LEU A 98 6.91 -1.67 10.66
N GLU A 99 7.00 -1.91 11.97
CA GLU A 99 8.02 -1.29 12.83
C GLU A 99 9.44 -1.87 12.61
N ALA A 100 9.56 -3.17 12.34
CA ALA A 100 10.87 -3.78 12.08
C ALA A 100 11.47 -3.36 10.73
N MET A 101 10.64 -3.07 9.72
CA MET A 101 11.11 -2.68 8.38
C MET A 101 11.42 -1.18 8.27
N ALA A 102 10.85 -0.32 9.12
CA ALA A 102 11.23 1.09 9.23
C ALA A 102 12.68 1.28 9.75
N LEU A 103 13.29 0.24 10.32
CA LEU A 103 14.62 0.29 10.93
C LEU A 103 15.76 -0.32 10.08
N SER A 104 15.50 -0.95 8.92
CA SER A 104 16.53 -1.75 8.24
C SER A 104 16.71 -1.57 6.72
N LEU A 105 16.35 -0.44 6.10
CA LEU A 105 16.76 -0.17 4.70
C LEU A 105 17.19 1.29 4.49
N ILE A 106 18.31 1.65 5.13
CA ILE A 106 19.25 2.65 4.60
C ILE A 106 20.46 1.85 4.13
N HIS A 107 20.56 1.60 2.83
CA HIS A 107 21.83 1.26 2.21
C HIS A 107 22.34 2.51 1.48
N ILE A 108 23.50 2.98 1.95
CA ILE A 108 24.34 4.05 1.37
C ILE A 108 24.84 3.61 0.00
#